data_AF-A0A1W5D3R3-F1
#
_entry.id   AF-A0A1W5D3R3-F1
#
_cell.length_a   1.000
_cell.length_b   1.000
_cell.length_c   1.000
_cell.angle_alpha   90.00
_cell.angle_beta   90.00
_cell.angle_gamma   90.00
#
_symmetry.space_group_name_H-M   'P 1'
#
loop_
_entity.id
_entity.type
_entity.pdbx_description
1 polymer ?
#
loop_
_entity_poly.entity_id
_entity_poly.type
_entity_poly.pdbx_seq_one_letter_code
_entity_poly.pdbx_strand_id
1 'polypeptide(L)'
;MFDEFLDTTPIGIATTRDERSEVEILKAKLEERDRQLKEQASSLTEMDHNVAELQSLLPNSNNRGSARGGRGSGLEDADAAQLRALLREKNEKIAILTAEFDAHRADFRSTIDTLELASTETERVYERRVDELLQEVRELQGRDDDFESVAQQLKQLEELVQELEEGLEDARRGEAEARGEVEFLRGEVERGRSELRREKEKAAAAQRGAGAAVDGAMSPGSASRDLEQRDDEIRGLKAIIHSLSRDSVPDVKATSRRTSKQKRDSSEQANGQSAGNLAQERQAKEKLEREVKELEGLVDRKKNRVEELEREVERLRSEQTGSQRGSTGSNEHSEPTSIRGSRDPKRRHNQQLEITHEGDNQASANGANNLWCEICDSHGHDILTCTSMFGDPARQGSSQEEQKEGSPRTGRDVVKEGLKGLSVPSPHADDRVAPLSPGIPRSAPSTPRIPRVPMPNPMDQGLVAGKATGVIDETKWCALCERDGHESVDCPFEEDF
;
A
#
# COMPACT_ATOMS: atom_id res chain seq x y z
N MET A 1 65.93 8.05 -57.51
CA MET A 1 65.69 9.51 -57.59
C MET A 1 64.86 9.72 -58.86
N PHE A 2 63.53 9.77 -58.80
CA PHE A 2 62.63 10.02 -57.66
C PHE A 2 61.64 8.88 -57.39
N ASP A 3 61.13 8.83 -56.16
CA ASP A 3 59.87 8.18 -55.75
C ASP A 3 58.78 9.26 -55.64
N GLU A 4 57.54 8.95 -56.03
CA GLU A 4 56.26 9.44 -55.47
C GLU A 4 55.11 8.74 -56.26
N PHE A 5 54.39 7.77 -55.68
CA PHE A 5 53.21 7.87 -54.81
C PHE A 5 51.90 8.38 -55.47
N LEU A 6 50.92 7.46 -55.60
CA LEU A 6 49.46 7.59 -55.84
C LEU A 6 48.97 6.16 -56.19
N ASP A 7 48.63 5.26 -55.24
CA ASP A 7 47.56 5.23 -54.24
C ASP A 7 46.13 4.96 -54.79
N THR A 8 45.51 3.86 -54.31
CA THR A 8 44.11 3.37 -54.54
C THR A 8 43.69 3.02 -55.99
N THR A 9 42.84 2.02 -56.31
CA THR A 9 41.75 1.31 -55.57
C THR A 9 41.64 -0.20 -55.90
N PRO A 10 41.03 -1.04 -55.02
CA PRO A 10 40.86 -2.48 -55.25
C PRO A 10 39.50 -2.86 -55.88
N ILE A 11 39.51 -3.51 -57.05
CA ILE A 11 38.26 -4.00 -57.70
C ILE A 11 38.30 -5.53 -58.00
N GLY A 12 39.48 -6.15 -58.07
CA GLY A 12 39.62 -7.54 -58.54
C GLY A 12 39.34 -8.68 -57.55
N ILE A 13 38.96 -8.40 -56.29
CA ILE A 13 38.79 -9.44 -55.25
C ILE A 13 37.32 -9.78 -54.98
N ALA A 14 36.40 -8.82 -55.18
CA ALA A 14 34.97 -9.02 -54.89
C ALA A 14 34.33 -10.06 -55.83
N THR A 15 34.57 -9.97 -57.15
CA THR A 15 33.96 -10.86 -58.14
C THR A 15 34.35 -12.33 -57.93
N THR A 16 35.64 -12.61 -57.71
CA THR A 16 36.10 -14.00 -57.47
C THR A 16 35.57 -14.60 -56.16
N ARG A 17 35.16 -13.77 -55.19
CA ARG A 17 34.52 -14.21 -53.95
C ARG A 17 33.03 -14.48 -54.16
N ASP A 18 32.33 -13.64 -54.94
CA ASP A 18 30.97 -13.93 -55.39
C ASP A 18 30.91 -15.21 -56.23
N GLU A 19 31.75 -15.33 -57.26
CA GLU A 19 31.86 -16.52 -58.12
C GLU A 19 32.15 -17.80 -57.31
N ARG A 20 33.02 -17.72 -56.30
CA ARG A 20 33.26 -18.86 -55.39
C ARG A 20 32.03 -19.20 -54.55
N SER A 21 31.33 -18.21 -54.02
CA SER A 21 30.10 -18.43 -53.26
C SER A 21 28.98 -18.99 -54.13
N GLU A 22 28.87 -18.56 -55.39
CA GLU A 22 27.92 -19.10 -56.36
C GLU A 22 28.27 -20.54 -56.74
N VAL A 23 29.56 -20.86 -56.93
CA VAL A 23 30.03 -22.24 -57.12
C VAL A 23 29.74 -23.12 -55.90
N GLU A 24 29.86 -22.62 -54.68
CA GLU A 24 29.49 -23.34 -53.45
C GLU A 24 27.97 -23.57 -53.36
N ILE A 25 27.15 -22.56 -53.68
CA ILE A 25 25.68 -22.67 -53.75
C ILE A 25 25.24 -23.66 -54.85
N LEU A 26 25.90 -23.65 -56.02
CA LEU A 26 25.61 -24.57 -57.11
C LEU A 26 26.03 -26.00 -56.77
N LYS A 27 27.14 -26.19 -56.06
CA LYS A 27 27.53 -27.51 -55.52
C LYS A 27 26.52 -28.03 -54.50
N ALA A 28 26.08 -27.20 -53.55
CA ALA A 28 25.04 -27.58 -52.59
C ALA A 28 23.71 -27.93 -53.30
N LYS A 29 23.34 -27.21 -54.36
CA LYS A 29 22.17 -27.55 -55.20
C LYS A 29 22.35 -28.85 -56.00
N LEU A 30 23.56 -29.19 -56.43
CA LEU A 30 23.86 -30.47 -57.08
C LEU A 30 23.80 -31.62 -56.07
N GLU A 31 24.42 -31.48 -54.89
CA GLU A 31 24.38 -32.47 -53.82
C GLU A 31 22.94 -32.74 -53.34
N GLU A 32 22.12 -31.69 -53.22
CA GLU A 32 20.69 -31.82 -52.92
C GLU A 32 19.90 -32.51 -54.05
N ARG A 33 20.25 -32.28 -55.32
CA ARG A 33 19.67 -33.00 -56.46
C ARG A 33 20.08 -34.47 -56.48
N ASP A 34 21.35 -34.78 -56.22
CA ASP A 34 21.86 -36.15 -56.15
C ASP A 34 21.25 -36.91 -54.97
N ARG A 35 21.03 -36.23 -53.83
CA ARG A 35 20.27 -36.76 -52.69
C ARG A 35 18.84 -37.12 -53.09
N GLN A 36 18.12 -36.20 -53.74
CA GLN A 36 16.75 -36.43 -54.21
C GLN A 36 16.68 -37.55 -55.26
N LEU A 37 17.65 -37.64 -56.19
CA LEU A 37 17.73 -38.73 -57.16
C LEU A 37 17.99 -40.09 -56.48
N LYS A 38 18.78 -40.10 -55.40
CA LYS A 38 19.02 -41.32 -54.60
C LYS A 38 17.78 -41.75 -53.81
N GLU A 39 17.03 -40.81 -53.24
CA GLU A 39 15.75 -41.04 -52.56
C GLU A 39 14.67 -41.54 -53.56
N GLN A 40 14.64 -40.99 -54.77
CA GLN A 40 13.79 -41.48 -55.86
C GLN A 40 14.21 -42.88 -56.33
N ALA A 41 15.51 -43.15 -56.43
CA ALA A 41 16.01 -44.48 -56.78
C ALA A 41 15.66 -45.53 -55.71
N SER A 42 15.79 -45.21 -54.41
CA SER A 42 15.37 -46.12 -53.35
C SER A 42 13.86 -46.36 -53.37
N SER A 43 13.05 -45.32 -53.54
CA SER A 43 11.59 -45.45 -53.66
C SER A 43 11.19 -46.26 -54.90
N LEU A 44 11.90 -46.13 -56.03
CA LEU A 44 11.70 -46.98 -57.20
C LEU A 44 12.08 -48.45 -56.92
N THR A 45 13.18 -48.72 -56.21
CA THR A 45 13.51 -50.11 -55.82
C THR A 45 12.52 -50.73 -54.84
N GLU A 46 11.92 -49.92 -53.94
CA GLU A 46 10.82 -50.35 -53.07
C GLU A 46 9.55 -50.63 -53.88
N MET A 47 9.22 -49.79 -54.86
CA MET A 47 8.10 -50.03 -55.77
C MET A 47 8.32 -51.27 -56.65
N ASP A 48 9.52 -51.49 -57.19
CA ASP A 48 9.87 -52.71 -57.93
C ASP A 48 9.78 -53.95 -57.04
N HIS A 49 10.18 -53.86 -55.76
CA HIS A 49 10.02 -54.93 -54.79
C HIS A 49 8.54 -55.25 -54.54
N ASN A 50 7.71 -54.24 -54.31
CA ASN A 50 6.27 -54.38 -54.13
C ASN A 50 5.59 -54.95 -55.39
N VAL A 51 6.03 -54.54 -56.59
CA VAL A 51 5.55 -55.10 -57.87
C VAL A 51 5.98 -56.55 -58.05
N ALA A 52 7.21 -56.91 -57.66
CA ALA A 52 7.68 -58.29 -57.69
C ALA A 52 6.92 -59.18 -56.69
N GLU A 53 6.58 -58.67 -55.51
CA GLU A 53 5.73 -59.36 -54.53
C GLU A 53 4.30 -59.54 -55.08
N LEU A 54 3.70 -58.48 -55.66
CA LEU A 54 2.40 -58.59 -56.34
C LEU A 54 2.43 -59.56 -57.53
N GLN A 55 3.55 -59.62 -58.28
CA GLN A 55 3.74 -60.58 -59.37
C GLN A 55 3.93 -62.01 -58.86
N SER A 56 4.48 -62.21 -57.66
CA SER A 56 4.52 -63.50 -56.96
C SER A 56 3.12 -63.92 -56.48
N LEU A 57 2.32 -62.98 -55.98
CA LEU A 57 0.93 -63.18 -55.55
C LEU A 57 -0.07 -63.33 -56.71
N LEU A 58 0.34 -63.00 -57.95
CA LEU A 58 -0.41 -63.25 -59.17
C LEU A 58 0.06 -64.57 -59.82
N PRO A 59 -0.54 -65.74 -59.50
CA PRO A 59 -0.15 -67.01 -60.10
C PRO A 59 -0.40 -67.01 -61.61
N ASN A 60 0.65 -66.71 -62.36
CA ASN A 60 0.85 -66.89 -63.80
C ASN A 60 -0.46 -66.84 -64.64
N SER A 61 -1.10 -65.65 -64.69
CA SER A 61 -2.42 -65.43 -65.31
C SER A 61 -2.52 -65.81 -66.81
N ASN A 62 -1.40 -66.17 -67.45
CA ASN A 62 -1.36 -66.65 -68.83
C ASN A 62 -1.80 -68.12 -69.00
N ASN A 63 -2.12 -68.87 -67.94
CA ASN A 63 -2.64 -70.24 -68.08
C ASN A 63 -4.17 -70.35 -67.87
N ARG A 64 -4.95 -69.37 -68.35
CA ARG A 64 -6.43 -69.47 -68.47
C ARG A 64 -6.88 -70.28 -69.69
N GLY A 65 -6.19 -71.40 -69.95
CA GLY A 65 -6.52 -72.37 -70.99
C GLY A 65 -6.79 -73.74 -70.37
N SER A 66 -8.00 -74.26 -70.56
CA SER A 66 -8.46 -75.60 -70.16
C SER A 66 -8.49 -75.94 -68.65
N ALA A 67 -9.71 -75.98 -68.09
CA ALA A 67 -10.24 -77.25 -67.56
C ALA A 67 -11.77 -77.16 -67.41
N ARG A 68 -12.49 -78.06 -68.09
CA ARG A 68 -13.95 -78.17 -68.05
C ARG A 68 -14.34 -79.41 -67.25
N GLY A 69 -14.60 -79.22 -65.95
CA GLY A 69 -15.32 -80.16 -65.09
C GLY A 69 -14.48 -81.21 -64.34
N GLY A 70 -14.81 -81.38 -63.06
CA GLY A 70 -14.61 -82.62 -62.31
C GLY A 70 -13.38 -82.72 -61.40
N ARG A 71 -13.64 -82.88 -60.09
CA ARG A 71 -12.72 -83.45 -59.08
C ARG A 71 -11.46 -82.64 -58.71
N GLY A 72 -11.61 -81.33 -58.44
CA GLY A 72 -10.57 -80.47 -57.85
C GLY A 72 -10.68 -80.19 -56.34
N SER A 73 -11.67 -80.78 -55.64
CA SER A 73 -12.15 -80.41 -54.30
C SER A 73 -11.15 -80.49 -53.12
N GLY A 74 -9.88 -80.81 -53.35
CA GLY A 74 -8.85 -80.90 -52.31
C GLY A 74 -7.94 -79.67 -52.20
N LEU A 75 -7.73 -78.91 -53.29
CA LEU A 75 -6.85 -77.74 -53.27
C LEU A 75 -7.63 -76.48 -52.88
N GLU A 76 -8.75 -76.21 -53.55
CA GLU A 76 -9.60 -75.05 -53.28
C GLU A 76 -10.21 -75.07 -51.86
N ASP A 77 -10.44 -76.26 -51.27
CA ASP A 77 -10.91 -76.36 -49.87
C ASP A 77 -9.77 -76.25 -48.85
N ALA A 78 -8.51 -76.53 -49.25
CA ALA A 78 -7.33 -76.22 -48.43
C ALA A 78 -7.10 -74.70 -48.39
N ASP A 79 -7.16 -74.02 -49.54
CA ASP A 79 -7.09 -72.56 -49.63
C ASP A 79 -8.26 -71.91 -48.87
N ALA A 80 -9.48 -72.44 -49.01
CA ALA A 80 -10.63 -71.96 -48.25
C ALA A 80 -10.50 -72.26 -46.74
N ALA A 81 -9.90 -73.38 -46.33
CA ALA A 81 -9.61 -73.65 -44.92
C ALA A 81 -8.55 -72.68 -44.36
N GLN A 82 -7.53 -72.33 -45.15
CA GLN A 82 -6.51 -71.35 -44.79
C GLN A 82 -7.08 -69.93 -44.68
N LEU A 83 -7.96 -69.52 -45.61
CA LEU A 83 -8.70 -68.26 -45.52
C LEU A 83 -9.63 -68.23 -44.28
N ARG A 84 -10.33 -69.34 -43.97
CA ARG A 84 -11.11 -69.47 -42.73
C ARG A 84 -10.25 -69.40 -41.47
N ALA A 85 -9.02 -69.90 -41.50
CA ALA A 85 -8.07 -69.79 -40.39
C ALA A 85 -7.58 -68.34 -40.20
N LEU A 86 -7.15 -67.69 -41.28
CA LEU A 86 -6.76 -66.27 -41.28
C LEU A 86 -7.90 -65.37 -40.81
N LEU A 87 -9.14 -65.60 -41.23
CA LEU A 87 -10.29 -64.83 -40.75
C LEU A 87 -10.53 -65.00 -39.24
N ARG A 88 -10.29 -66.19 -38.67
CA ARG A 88 -10.34 -66.40 -37.22
C ARG A 88 -9.24 -65.62 -36.51
N GLU A 89 -8.00 -65.71 -36.99
CA GLU A 89 -6.86 -64.95 -36.45
C GLU A 89 -7.10 -63.43 -36.51
N LYS A 90 -7.67 -62.90 -37.60
CA LYS A 90 -8.03 -61.48 -37.69
C LYS A 90 -9.19 -61.12 -36.76
N ASN A 91 -10.21 -61.96 -36.62
CA ASN A 91 -11.30 -61.72 -35.67
C ASN A 91 -10.81 -61.78 -34.20
N GLU A 92 -9.89 -62.69 -33.89
CA GLU A 92 -9.22 -62.78 -32.59
C GLU A 92 -8.36 -61.55 -32.32
N LYS A 93 -7.59 -61.08 -33.31
CA LYS A 93 -6.84 -59.81 -33.20
C LYS A 93 -7.76 -58.60 -33.04
N ILE A 94 -8.90 -58.55 -33.73
CA ILE A 94 -9.91 -57.50 -33.52
C ILE A 94 -10.47 -57.56 -32.10
N ALA A 95 -10.77 -58.75 -31.58
CA ALA A 95 -11.26 -58.92 -30.21
C ALA A 95 -10.20 -58.49 -29.17
N ILE A 96 -8.92 -58.85 -29.36
CA ILE A 96 -7.80 -58.42 -28.51
C ILE A 96 -7.65 -56.90 -28.54
N LEU A 97 -7.57 -56.29 -29.74
CA LEU A 97 -7.47 -54.84 -29.87
C LEU A 97 -8.68 -54.11 -29.25
N THR A 98 -9.89 -54.66 -29.36
CA THR A 98 -11.09 -54.11 -28.72
C THR A 98 -10.95 -54.15 -27.19
N ALA A 99 -10.49 -55.27 -26.63
CA ALA A 99 -10.25 -55.41 -25.20
C ALA A 99 -9.12 -54.49 -24.69
N GLU A 100 -8.05 -54.29 -25.47
CA GLU A 100 -6.98 -53.32 -25.17
C GLU A 100 -7.50 -51.88 -25.20
N PHE A 101 -8.33 -51.52 -26.18
CA PHE A 101 -8.99 -50.21 -26.23
C PHE A 101 -9.94 -50.00 -25.04
N ASP A 102 -10.74 -51.00 -24.67
CA ASP A 102 -11.64 -50.90 -23.51
C ASP A 102 -10.87 -50.83 -22.19
N ALA A 103 -9.73 -51.53 -22.07
CA ALA A 103 -8.80 -51.40 -20.94
C ALA A 103 -8.23 -49.97 -20.85
N HIS A 104 -7.67 -49.43 -21.93
CA HIS A 104 -7.19 -48.04 -21.96
C HIS A 104 -8.31 -47.04 -21.61
N ARG A 105 -9.55 -47.28 -22.06
CA ARG A 105 -10.71 -46.45 -21.69
C ARG A 105 -11.09 -46.58 -20.21
N ALA A 106 -10.78 -47.68 -19.55
CA ALA A 106 -10.92 -47.80 -18.09
C ALA A 106 -9.79 -47.03 -17.39
N ASP A 107 -8.54 -47.17 -17.84
CA ASP A 107 -7.37 -46.49 -17.28
C ASP A 107 -7.47 -44.96 -17.40
N PHE A 108 -7.95 -44.44 -18.54
CA PHE A 108 -8.20 -43.01 -18.71
C PHE A 108 -9.28 -42.50 -17.74
N ARG A 109 -10.36 -43.26 -17.52
CA ARG A 109 -11.38 -42.88 -16.52
C ARG A 109 -10.80 -42.90 -15.11
N SER A 110 -10.06 -43.93 -14.73
CA SER A 110 -9.38 -43.99 -13.42
C SER A 110 -8.39 -42.84 -13.24
N THR A 111 -7.72 -42.40 -14.31
CA THR A 111 -6.82 -41.23 -14.28
C THR A 111 -7.61 -39.94 -14.08
N ILE A 112 -8.74 -39.77 -14.77
CA ILE A 112 -9.65 -38.63 -14.60
C ILE A 112 -10.19 -38.60 -13.17
N ASP A 113 -10.74 -39.70 -12.66
CA ASP A 113 -11.25 -39.80 -11.29
C ASP A 113 -10.16 -39.45 -10.24
N THR A 114 -8.91 -39.84 -10.51
CA THR A 114 -7.75 -39.51 -9.64
C THR A 114 -7.39 -38.03 -9.71
N LEU A 115 -7.46 -37.40 -10.88
CA LEU A 115 -7.21 -35.97 -11.07
C LEU A 115 -8.34 -35.12 -10.47
N GLU A 116 -9.60 -35.54 -10.59
CA GLU A 116 -10.76 -34.89 -9.96
C GLU A 116 -10.69 -34.97 -8.42
N LEU A 117 -10.30 -36.14 -7.88
CA LEU A 117 -10.04 -36.29 -6.45
C LEU A 117 -8.89 -35.39 -5.99
N ALA A 118 -7.78 -35.34 -6.73
CA ALA A 118 -6.66 -34.48 -6.41
C ALA A 118 -7.04 -32.98 -6.48
N SER A 119 -7.80 -32.57 -7.50
CA SER A 119 -8.27 -31.20 -7.68
C SER A 119 -9.19 -30.77 -6.52
N THR A 120 -10.17 -31.59 -6.17
CA THR A 120 -11.10 -31.30 -5.06
C THR A 120 -10.44 -31.37 -3.68
N GLU A 121 -9.37 -32.15 -3.51
CA GLU A 121 -8.55 -32.11 -2.30
C GLU A 121 -7.69 -30.84 -2.23
N THR A 122 -7.08 -30.39 -3.35
CA THR A 122 -6.36 -29.10 -3.35
C THR A 122 -7.29 -27.91 -3.11
N GLU A 123 -8.49 -27.91 -3.69
CA GLU A 123 -9.54 -26.92 -3.43
C GLU A 123 -9.87 -26.86 -1.93
N ARG A 124 -10.16 -28.01 -1.30
CA ARG A 124 -10.40 -28.08 0.15
C ARG A 124 -9.23 -27.60 1.01
N VAL A 125 -7.99 -27.83 0.59
CA VAL A 125 -6.80 -27.34 1.30
C VAL A 125 -6.71 -25.81 1.19
N TYR A 126 -6.98 -25.23 0.02
CA TYR A 126 -7.03 -23.78 -0.15
C TYR A 126 -8.20 -23.14 0.61
N GLU A 127 -9.41 -23.70 0.55
CA GLU A 127 -10.57 -23.26 1.35
C GLU A 127 -10.23 -23.25 2.85
N ARG A 128 -9.69 -24.36 3.38
CA ARG A 128 -9.27 -24.43 4.78
C ARG A 128 -8.20 -23.38 5.11
N ARG A 129 -7.24 -23.14 4.21
CA ARG A 129 -6.19 -22.14 4.44
C ARG A 129 -6.75 -20.72 4.43
N VAL A 130 -7.76 -20.44 3.60
CA VAL A 130 -8.50 -19.17 3.62
C VAL A 130 -9.27 -19.02 4.92
N ASP A 131 -9.98 -20.05 5.39
CA ASP A 131 -10.69 -20.02 6.68
C ASP A 131 -9.75 -19.80 7.88
N GLU A 132 -8.59 -20.46 7.90
CA GLU A 132 -7.52 -20.26 8.89
C GLU A 132 -7.03 -18.80 8.91
N LEU A 133 -6.69 -18.25 7.74
CA LEU A 133 -6.22 -16.86 7.62
C LEU A 133 -7.31 -15.85 8.00
N LEU A 134 -8.57 -16.11 7.63
CA LEU A 134 -9.71 -15.28 8.05
C LEU A 134 -9.97 -15.36 9.56
N GLN A 135 -9.68 -16.50 10.21
CA GLN A 135 -9.70 -16.60 11.65
C GLN A 135 -8.55 -15.82 12.29
N GLU A 136 -7.32 -15.97 11.78
CA GLU A 136 -6.14 -15.25 12.26
C GLU A 136 -6.33 -13.73 12.18
N VAL A 137 -6.89 -13.22 11.06
CA VAL A 137 -7.23 -11.80 10.92
C VAL A 137 -8.25 -11.34 11.97
N ARG A 138 -9.30 -12.13 12.25
CA ARG A 138 -10.28 -11.79 13.30
C ARG A 138 -9.66 -11.81 14.70
N GLU A 139 -8.73 -12.73 14.96
CA GLU A 139 -8.01 -12.79 16.24
C GLU A 139 -7.01 -11.64 16.40
N LEU A 140 -6.38 -11.17 15.32
CA LEU A 140 -5.53 -9.98 15.33
C LEU A 140 -6.37 -8.72 15.56
N GLN A 141 -7.50 -8.55 14.85
CA GLN A 141 -8.43 -7.44 15.06
C GLN A 141 -8.92 -7.36 16.51
N GLY A 142 -9.27 -8.49 17.13
CA GLY A 142 -9.67 -8.50 18.54
C GLY A 142 -8.54 -8.10 19.51
N ARG A 143 -7.27 -8.35 19.15
CA ARG A 143 -6.11 -7.85 19.93
C ARG A 143 -5.90 -6.35 19.71
N ASP A 144 -6.14 -5.85 18.51
CA ASP A 144 -6.08 -4.41 18.21
C ASP A 144 -7.17 -3.64 18.97
N ASP A 145 -8.38 -4.17 19.09
CA ASP A 145 -9.45 -3.62 19.94
C ASP A 145 -9.02 -3.54 21.43
N ASP A 146 -8.38 -4.60 21.95
CA ASP A 146 -7.82 -4.62 23.30
C ASP A 146 -6.67 -3.59 23.46
N PHE A 147 -5.81 -3.43 22.46
CA PHE A 147 -4.75 -2.41 22.46
C PHE A 147 -5.33 -1.00 22.40
N GLU A 148 -6.39 -0.76 21.63
CA GLU A 148 -7.07 0.55 21.59
C GLU A 148 -7.71 0.87 22.96
N SER A 149 -8.34 -0.12 23.60
CA SER A 149 -8.87 0.01 24.97
C SER A 149 -7.76 0.41 25.97
N VAL A 150 -6.58 -0.22 25.90
CA VAL A 150 -5.43 0.15 26.74
C VAL A 150 -4.90 1.55 26.40
N ALA A 151 -4.85 1.92 25.12
CA ALA A 151 -4.43 3.26 24.70
C ALA A 151 -5.39 4.35 25.19
N GLN A 152 -6.71 4.09 25.16
CA GLN A 152 -7.72 4.99 25.73
C GLN A 152 -7.59 5.11 27.26
N GLN A 153 -7.28 4.02 27.97
CA GLN A 153 -7.00 4.06 29.42
C GLN A 153 -5.73 4.85 29.74
N LEU A 154 -4.65 4.66 28.96
CA LEU A 154 -3.41 5.44 29.13
C LEU A 154 -3.64 6.92 28.89
N LYS A 155 -4.44 7.30 27.88
CA LYS A 155 -4.81 8.69 27.62
C LYS A 155 -5.63 9.29 28.78
N GLN A 156 -6.58 8.55 29.36
CA GLN A 156 -7.32 9.01 30.55
C GLN A 156 -6.41 9.22 31.77
N LEU A 157 -5.36 8.39 31.91
CA LEU A 157 -4.34 8.57 32.96
C LEU A 157 -3.42 9.76 32.67
N GLU A 158 -3.08 10.02 31.42
CA GLU A 158 -2.33 11.21 30.99
C GLU A 158 -3.12 12.49 31.27
N GLU A 159 -4.40 12.54 30.90
CA GLU A 159 -5.33 13.63 31.22
C GLU A 159 -5.44 13.85 32.74
N LEU A 160 -5.58 12.78 33.55
CA LEU A 160 -5.61 12.88 35.01
C LEU A 160 -4.28 13.39 35.60
N VAL A 161 -3.13 12.96 35.05
CA VAL A 161 -1.82 13.47 35.48
C VAL A 161 -1.69 14.94 35.14
N GLN A 162 -2.13 15.37 33.96
CA GLN A 162 -2.13 16.80 33.59
C GLN A 162 -3.03 17.63 34.52
N GLU A 163 -4.24 17.17 34.85
CA GLU A 163 -5.12 17.85 35.83
C GLU A 163 -4.46 17.97 37.22
N LEU A 164 -3.71 16.95 37.65
CA LEU A 164 -2.97 16.97 38.92
C LEU A 164 -1.74 17.89 38.88
N GLU A 165 -1.05 17.98 37.74
CA GLU A 165 0.06 18.92 37.52
C GLU A 165 -0.44 20.36 37.51
N GLU A 166 -1.50 20.67 36.76
CA GLU A 166 -2.15 21.99 36.74
C GLU A 166 -2.66 22.38 38.14
N GLY A 167 -3.31 21.46 38.86
CA GLY A 167 -3.74 21.67 40.24
C GLY A 167 -2.59 21.90 41.23
N LEU A 168 -1.44 21.27 41.02
CA LEU A 168 -0.23 21.48 41.82
C LEU A 168 0.44 22.83 41.48
N GLU A 169 0.44 23.24 40.22
CA GLU A 169 0.93 24.56 39.80
C GLU A 169 0.07 25.69 40.36
N ASP A 170 -1.26 25.57 40.31
CA ASP A 170 -2.16 26.56 40.92
C ASP A 170 -2.04 26.58 42.44
N ALA A 171 -1.84 25.43 43.10
CA ALA A 171 -1.54 25.39 44.53
C ALA A 171 -0.21 26.11 44.88
N ARG A 172 0.84 25.92 44.08
CA ARG A 172 2.13 26.64 44.22
C ARG A 172 1.97 28.14 43.96
N ARG A 173 1.16 28.53 42.97
CA ARG A 173 0.86 29.93 42.65
C ARG A 173 0.11 30.61 43.79
N GLY A 174 -0.94 29.97 44.30
CA GLY A 174 -1.70 30.44 45.47
C GLY A 174 -0.85 30.52 46.73
N GLU A 175 0.10 29.59 46.94
CA GLU A 175 1.07 29.70 48.03
C GLU A 175 2.00 30.92 47.85
N ALA A 176 2.51 31.17 46.64
CA ALA A 176 3.36 32.32 46.35
C ALA A 176 2.61 33.65 46.55
N GLU A 177 1.34 33.74 46.14
CA GLU A 177 0.47 34.89 46.38
C GLU A 177 0.25 35.10 47.89
N ALA A 178 -0.12 34.06 48.64
CA ALA A 178 -0.30 34.13 50.10
C ALA A 178 1.00 34.52 50.84
N ARG A 179 2.16 34.02 50.40
CA ARG A 179 3.47 34.44 50.92
C ARG A 179 3.72 35.94 50.64
N GLY A 180 3.40 36.40 49.43
CA GLY A 180 3.50 37.82 49.06
C GLY A 180 2.59 38.73 49.89
N GLU A 181 1.35 38.29 50.18
CA GLU A 181 0.43 39.01 51.09
C GLU A 181 0.98 39.06 52.53
N VAL A 182 1.54 37.96 53.04
CA VAL A 182 2.17 37.91 54.38
C VAL A 182 3.39 38.84 54.45
N GLU A 183 4.22 38.89 53.42
CA GLU A 183 5.35 39.83 53.34
C GLU A 183 4.90 41.29 53.24
N PHE A 184 3.84 41.56 52.47
CA PHE A 184 3.23 42.88 52.38
C PHE A 184 2.70 43.36 53.74
N LEU A 185 1.88 42.53 54.41
CA LEU A 185 1.35 42.81 55.76
C LEU A 185 2.46 42.98 56.79
N ARG A 186 3.53 42.19 56.71
CA ARG A 186 4.72 42.40 57.55
C ARG A 186 5.34 43.77 57.31
N GLY A 187 5.49 44.19 56.05
CA GLY A 187 5.97 45.51 55.68
C GLY A 187 5.05 46.64 56.20
N GLU A 188 3.74 46.46 56.19
CA GLU A 188 2.78 47.40 56.79
C GLU A 188 2.93 47.49 58.32
N VAL A 189 3.05 46.35 59.00
CA VAL A 189 3.26 46.28 60.46
C VAL A 189 4.59 46.93 60.86
N GLU A 190 5.66 46.74 60.09
CA GLU A 190 6.95 47.39 60.31
C GLU A 190 6.88 48.91 60.07
N ARG A 191 6.18 49.36 59.01
CA ARG A 191 5.90 50.78 58.76
C ARG A 191 5.09 51.42 59.89
N GLY A 192 3.95 50.85 60.26
CA GLY A 192 3.10 51.34 61.35
C GLY A 192 3.81 51.34 62.72
N ARG A 193 4.68 50.36 62.98
CA ARG A 193 5.58 50.38 64.17
C ARG A 193 6.58 51.53 64.11
N SER A 194 7.11 51.87 62.95
CA SER A 194 8.05 52.99 62.78
C SER A 194 7.35 54.35 62.97
N GLU A 195 6.12 54.48 62.46
CA GLU A 195 5.27 55.67 62.61
C GLU A 195 4.85 55.86 64.08
N LEU A 196 4.37 54.80 64.73
CA LEU A 196 4.06 54.83 66.17
C LEU A 196 5.29 55.15 67.04
N ARG A 197 6.51 54.73 66.63
CA ARG A 197 7.76 55.15 67.29
C ARG A 197 8.01 56.64 67.11
N ARG A 198 7.88 57.18 65.89
CA ARG A 198 8.03 58.62 65.60
C ARG A 198 6.99 59.46 66.33
N GLU A 199 5.73 59.01 66.41
CA GLU A 199 4.69 59.68 67.20
C GLU A 199 5.01 59.64 68.70
N LYS A 200 5.46 58.50 69.23
CA LYS A 200 5.89 58.41 70.64
C LYS A 200 7.10 59.28 70.93
N GLU A 201 8.06 59.39 70.02
CA GLU A 201 9.22 60.28 70.14
C GLU A 201 8.79 61.75 70.06
N LYS A 202 7.92 62.11 69.11
CA LYS A 202 7.35 63.45 68.96
C LYS A 202 6.50 63.85 70.18
N ALA A 203 5.70 62.93 70.71
CA ALA A 203 4.93 63.12 71.94
C ALA A 203 5.83 63.23 73.17
N ALA A 204 6.88 62.42 73.28
CA ALA A 204 7.87 62.52 74.35
C ALA A 204 8.68 63.82 74.25
N ALA A 205 9.01 64.29 73.04
CA ALA A 205 9.65 65.57 72.81
C ALA A 205 8.72 66.75 73.15
N ALA A 206 7.45 66.68 72.77
CA ALA A 206 6.43 67.65 73.18
C ALA A 206 6.22 67.67 74.70
N GLN A 207 6.21 66.50 75.35
CA GLN A 207 6.09 66.38 76.81
C GLN A 207 7.34 66.87 77.55
N ARG A 208 8.55 66.67 76.97
CA ARG A 208 9.79 67.29 77.48
C ARG A 208 9.81 68.81 77.27
N GLY A 209 9.30 69.30 76.13
CA GLY A 209 9.12 70.73 75.88
C GLY A 209 8.10 71.39 76.82
N ALA A 210 6.98 70.70 77.09
CA ALA A 210 6.00 71.12 78.08
C ALA A 210 6.57 71.07 79.50
N GLY A 211 7.38 70.06 79.84
CA GLY A 211 8.13 70.00 81.11
C GLY A 211 9.10 71.17 81.28
N ALA A 212 9.79 71.58 80.21
CA ALA A 212 10.67 72.76 80.21
C ALA A 212 9.88 74.08 80.27
N ALA A 213 8.63 74.12 79.79
CA ALA A 213 7.74 75.27 79.91
C ALA A 213 7.07 75.38 81.31
N VAL A 214 6.92 74.27 82.03
CA VAL A 214 6.36 74.26 83.40
C VAL A 214 7.33 74.86 84.43
N ASP A 215 8.64 74.80 84.19
CA ASP A 215 9.66 75.46 85.01
C ASP A 215 9.80 76.98 84.68
N GLY A 216 8.96 77.50 83.77
CA GLY A 216 9.04 78.84 83.22
C GLY A 216 7.69 79.54 83.02
N ALA A 217 7.21 80.18 84.09
CA ALA A 217 6.15 81.19 84.15
C ALA A 217 4.67 80.74 84.18
N MET A 218 3.98 81.22 85.22
CA MET A 218 2.54 81.21 85.39
C MET A 218 1.81 82.06 84.34
N SER A 219 0.80 81.49 83.66
CA SER A 219 -0.37 82.27 83.18
C SER A 219 -1.54 81.35 82.77
N PRO A 220 -2.66 81.29 83.52
CA PRO A 220 -3.79 80.41 83.20
C PRO A 220 -4.70 80.93 82.07
N GLY A 221 -4.42 82.10 81.48
CA GLY A 221 -5.32 82.76 80.53
C GLY A 221 -5.24 82.29 79.06
N SER A 222 -4.13 81.67 78.63
CA SER A 222 -3.95 81.30 77.21
C SER A 222 -4.71 80.03 76.83
N ALA A 223 -4.57 78.97 77.65
CA ALA A 223 -5.20 77.68 77.38
C ALA A 223 -6.75 77.76 77.31
N SER A 224 -7.36 78.68 78.07
CA SER A 224 -8.82 78.89 78.01
C SER A 224 -9.28 79.43 76.66
N ARG A 225 -8.52 80.35 76.05
CA ARG A 225 -8.86 80.93 74.74
C ARG A 225 -8.65 79.95 73.60
N ASP A 226 -7.57 79.17 73.66
CA ASP A 226 -7.34 78.10 72.69
C ASP A 226 -8.46 77.05 72.74
N LEU A 227 -8.97 76.71 73.95
CA LEU A 227 -10.11 75.81 74.10
C LEU A 227 -11.42 76.40 73.57
N GLU A 228 -11.74 77.67 73.87
CA GLU A 228 -12.93 78.34 73.30
C GLU A 228 -12.86 78.41 71.76
N GLN A 229 -11.69 78.71 71.20
CA GLN A 229 -11.50 78.74 69.75
C GLN A 229 -11.67 77.34 69.12
N ARG A 230 -11.22 76.27 69.77
CA ARG A 230 -11.46 74.89 69.32
C ARG A 230 -12.92 74.47 69.46
N ASP A 231 -13.63 74.91 70.50
CA ASP A 231 -15.05 74.64 70.65
C ASP A 231 -15.90 75.34 69.58
N ASP A 232 -15.53 76.55 69.16
CA ASP A 232 -16.17 77.24 68.03
C ASP A 232 -15.82 76.62 66.67
N GLU A 233 -14.58 76.16 66.47
CA GLU A 233 -14.22 75.34 65.30
C GLU A 233 -15.01 74.02 65.25
N ILE A 234 -15.16 73.33 66.38
CA ILE A 234 -15.97 72.10 66.49
C ILE A 234 -17.44 72.39 66.23
N ARG A 235 -17.97 73.53 66.73
CA ARG A 235 -19.35 73.98 66.48
C ARG A 235 -19.57 74.28 64.99
N GLY A 236 -18.61 74.92 64.33
CA GLY A 236 -18.61 75.19 62.89
C GLY A 236 -18.54 73.91 62.05
N LEU A 237 -17.60 73.01 62.34
CA LEU A 237 -17.46 71.72 61.66
C LEU A 237 -18.70 70.83 61.86
N LYS A 238 -19.30 70.84 63.06
CA LYS A 238 -20.55 70.12 63.34
C LYS A 238 -21.73 70.70 62.56
N ALA A 239 -21.80 72.01 62.35
CA ALA A 239 -22.79 72.63 61.48
C ALA A 239 -22.58 72.21 60.00
N ILE A 240 -21.33 72.20 59.52
CA ILE A 240 -20.98 71.77 58.16
C ILE A 240 -21.35 70.29 57.94
N ILE A 241 -21.04 69.39 58.88
CA ILE A 241 -21.47 67.98 58.84
C ILE A 241 -23.00 67.90 58.81
N HIS A 242 -23.71 68.70 59.61
CA HIS A 242 -25.17 68.67 59.65
C HIS A 242 -25.85 69.25 58.39
N SER A 243 -25.14 70.06 57.60
CA SER A 243 -25.55 70.41 56.22
C SER A 243 -25.23 69.29 55.22
N LEU A 244 -24.05 68.68 55.29
CA LEU A 244 -23.64 67.61 54.36
C LEU A 244 -24.46 66.33 54.53
N SER A 245 -24.79 65.92 55.76
CA SER A 245 -25.60 64.72 56.03
C SER A 245 -27.09 64.86 55.69
N ARG A 246 -27.58 66.04 55.27
CA ARG A 246 -28.96 66.21 54.79
C ARG A 246 -29.11 66.12 53.28
N ASP A 247 -28.01 66.08 52.53
CA ASP A 247 -27.98 66.09 51.05
C ASP A 247 -27.55 64.73 50.47
N SER A 248 -27.87 63.63 51.16
CA SER A 248 -27.42 62.28 50.79
C SER A 248 -28.46 61.21 51.12
N VAL A 249 -29.67 61.34 50.54
CA VAL A 249 -30.63 60.23 50.43
C VAL A 249 -31.35 60.29 49.08
N PRO A 250 -31.23 59.23 48.26
CA PRO A 250 -32.40 58.71 47.57
C PRO A 250 -32.65 57.23 47.94
N ASP A 251 -33.93 56.92 48.14
CA ASP A 251 -34.48 55.58 48.30
C ASP A 251 -34.76 54.93 46.93
N VAL A 252 -34.31 53.70 46.70
CA VAL A 252 -35.06 52.66 45.95
C VAL A 252 -34.49 51.26 46.19
N LYS A 253 -35.39 50.27 46.25
CA LYS A 253 -35.09 48.83 46.42
C LYS A 253 -34.95 48.06 45.09
N ALA A 254 -34.26 46.91 45.19
CA ALA A 254 -34.28 45.75 44.29
C ALA A 254 -33.64 45.95 42.90
N THR A 255 -32.67 45.14 42.47
CA THR A 255 -32.76 43.66 42.36
C THR A 255 -31.43 42.93 42.63
N SER A 256 -31.42 41.60 42.53
CA SER A 256 -30.39 40.69 43.07
C SER A 256 -29.53 40.03 41.99
N ARG A 257 -28.24 39.81 42.29
CA ARG A 257 -27.26 38.94 41.57
C ARG A 257 -26.85 39.48 40.18
N ARG A 258 -25.57 39.49 39.75
CA ARG A 258 -24.48 38.53 40.03
C ARG A 258 -23.07 39.15 39.80
N THR A 259 -22.16 38.89 40.74
CA THR A 259 -20.69 38.66 40.60
C THR A 259 -19.81 39.33 39.52
N SER A 260 -18.76 40.02 40.03
CA SER A 260 -17.32 39.97 39.65
C SER A 260 -16.74 40.71 38.43
N LYS A 261 -15.62 41.41 38.70
CA LYS A 261 -14.55 41.92 37.78
C LYS A 261 -15.04 42.81 36.61
N GLN A 262 -14.69 44.10 36.52
CA GLN A 262 -13.31 44.55 36.32
C GLN A 262 -13.08 46.05 36.63
N LYS A 263 -11.89 46.31 37.18
CA LYS A 263 -10.97 47.45 37.00
C LYS A 263 -11.50 48.79 36.45
N ARG A 264 -11.24 49.86 37.23
CA ARG A 264 -11.30 51.27 36.81
C ARG A 264 -10.43 51.53 35.58
N ASP A 265 -10.93 52.37 34.68
CA ASP A 265 -10.15 52.95 33.60
C ASP A 265 -9.61 54.33 34.02
N SER A 266 -8.31 54.52 33.81
CA SER A 266 -7.56 55.75 34.07
C SER A 266 -6.45 55.83 33.03
N SER A 267 -6.19 57.04 32.54
CA SER A 267 -5.14 57.40 31.58
C SER A 267 -5.52 57.25 30.10
N GLU A 268 -5.90 58.40 29.54
CA GLU A 268 -5.68 58.72 28.13
C GLU A 268 -4.21 58.43 27.77
N GLN A 269 -3.94 57.47 26.86
CA GLN A 269 -2.79 57.35 25.94
C GLN A 269 -2.58 55.91 25.45
N ALA A 270 -3.31 55.50 24.39
CA ALA A 270 -2.91 54.48 23.40
C ALA A 270 -4.06 54.17 22.42
N ASN A 271 -4.42 55.09 21.52
CA ASN A 271 -5.40 54.81 20.47
C ASN A 271 -4.76 54.92 19.08
N GLY A 272 -4.78 53.81 18.33
CA GLY A 272 -4.17 53.70 16.99
C GLY A 272 -3.95 52.25 16.52
N GLN A 273 -3.54 51.34 17.41
CA GLN A 273 -3.26 49.94 17.04
C GLN A 273 -4.43 48.98 17.27
N SER A 274 -5.28 49.22 18.29
CA SER A 274 -6.40 48.32 18.61
C SER A 274 -7.49 48.28 17.54
N ALA A 275 -7.76 49.41 16.86
CA ALA A 275 -8.76 49.48 15.79
C ALA A 275 -8.38 48.65 14.54
N GLY A 276 -7.08 48.53 14.24
CA GLY A 276 -6.59 47.69 13.15
C GLY A 276 -6.80 46.20 13.42
N ASN A 277 -6.49 45.77 14.65
CA ASN A 277 -6.67 44.37 15.08
C ASN A 277 -8.16 43.97 15.04
N LEU A 278 -9.08 44.82 15.53
CA LEU A 278 -10.53 44.54 15.44
C LEU A 278 -11.04 44.44 13.99
N ALA A 279 -10.46 45.21 13.06
CA ALA A 279 -10.83 45.13 11.65
C ALA A 279 -10.31 43.84 10.99
N GLN A 280 -9.08 43.42 11.32
CA GLN A 280 -8.50 42.16 10.87
C GLN A 280 -9.23 40.95 11.44
N GLU A 281 -9.57 40.97 12.73
CA GLU A 281 -10.35 39.93 13.41
C GLU A 281 -11.75 39.77 12.78
N ARG A 282 -12.42 40.89 12.45
CA ARG A 282 -13.70 40.87 11.72
C ARG A 282 -13.56 40.27 10.32
N GLN A 283 -12.49 40.61 9.58
CA GLN A 283 -12.23 40.02 8.26
C GLN A 283 -11.88 38.52 8.34
N ALA A 284 -11.15 38.10 9.37
CA ALA A 284 -10.87 36.68 9.62
C ALA A 284 -12.15 35.91 9.96
N LYS A 285 -13.00 36.47 10.84
CA LYS A 285 -14.31 35.90 11.18
C LYS A 285 -15.21 35.79 9.95
N GLU A 286 -15.28 36.82 9.11
CA GLU A 286 -16.09 36.79 7.88
C GLU A 286 -15.56 35.78 6.85
N LYS A 287 -14.24 35.50 6.82
CA LYS A 287 -13.67 34.42 6.00
C LYS A 287 -14.09 33.05 6.54
N LEU A 288 -13.91 32.82 7.83
CA LEU A 288 -14.33 31.58 8.50
C LEU A 288 -15.84 31.34 8.36
N GLU A 289 -16.68 32.38 8.46
CA GLU A 289 -18.13 32.27 8.23
C GLU A 289 -18.49 31.89 6.79
N ARG A 290 -17.69 32.29 5.78
CA ARG A 290 -17.86 31.83 4.40
C ARG A 290 -17.39 30.38 4.22
N GLU A 291 -16.24 30.03 4.77
CA GLU A 291 -15.67 28.67 4.71
C GLU A 291 -16.59 27.65 5.40
N VAL A 292 -17.13 27.97 6.59
CA VAL A 292 -18.14 27.16 7.28
C VAL A 292 -19.36 26.95 6.39
N LYS A 293 -19.90 28.01 5.78
CA LYS A 293 -21.06 27.91 4.89
C LYS A 293 -20.78 27.09 3.61
N GLU A 294 -19.55 27.14 3.10
CA GLU A 294 -19.13 26.30 1.96
C GLU A 294 -19.00 24.82 2.36
N LEU A 295 -18.43 24.55 3.53
CA LEU A 295 -18.31 23.21 4.11
C LEU A 295 -19.69 22.61 4.45
N GLU A 296 -20.60 23.38 5.04
CA GLU A 296 -22.01 23.01 5.24
C GLU A 296 -22.66 22.61 3.91
N GLY A 297 -22.51 23.45 2.86
CA GLY A 297 -23.01 23.14 1.53
C GLY A 297 -22.35 21.90 0.88
N LEU A 298 -21.09 21.60 1.18
CA LEU A 298 -20.41 20.37 0.74
C LEU A 298 -20.93 19.14 1.51
N VAL A 299 -21.19 19.26 2.80
CA VAL A 299 -21.79 18.22 3.64
C VAL A 299 -23.20 17.91 3.16
N ASP A 300 -24.03 18.91 2.89
CA ASP A 300 -25.38 18.70 2.34
C ASP A 300 -25.35 18.01 0.96
N ARG A 301 -24.44 18.42 0.07
CA ARG A 301 -24.25 17.74 -1.23
C ARG A 301 -23.81 16.29 -1.06
N LYS A 302 -22.87 16.01 -0.16
CA LYS A 302 -22.42 14.64 0.13
C LYS A 302 -23.53 13.81 0.76
N LYS A 303 -24.28 14.36 1.72
CA LYS A 303 -25.42 13.71 2.36
C LYS A 303 -26.48 13.32 1.34
N ASN A 304 -26.89 14.25 0.48
CA ASN A 304 -27.87 13.97 -0.58
C ASN A 304 -27.39 12.84 -1.53
N ARG A 305 -26.09 12.81 -1.86
CA ARG A 305 -25.50 11.74 -2.68
C ARG A 305 -25.43 10.40 -1.94
N VAL A 306 -25.17 10.39 -0.64
CA VAL A 306 -25.23 9.17 0.19
C VAL A 306 -26.67 8.66 0.25
N GLU A 307 -27.66 9.50 0.54
CA GLU A 307 -29.06 9.08 0.56
C GLU A 307 -29.55 8.59 -0.83
N GLU A 308 -29.01 9.12 -1.93
CA GLU A 308 -29.29 8.64 -3.29
C GLU A 308 -28.72 7.22 -3.49
N LEU A 309 -27.46 6.99 -3.09
CA LEU A 309 -26.81 5.68 -3.17
C LEU A 309 -27.46 4.66 -2.22
N GLU A 310 -27.92 5.06 -1.04
CA GLU A 310 -28.67 4.20 -0.11
C GLU A 310 -30.00 3.75 -0.72
N ARG A 311 -30.75 4.65 -1.37
CA ARG A 311 -32.00 4.29 -2.09
C ARG A 311 -31.72 3.33 -3.25
N GLU A 312 -30.60 3.49 -3.94
CA GLU A 312 -30.21 2.60 -5.04
C GLU A 312 -29.75 1.22 -4.53
N VAL A 313 -29.00 1.16 -3.43
CA VAL A 313 -28.64 -0.11 -2.76
C VAL A 313 -29.89 -0.83 -2.24
N GLU A 314 -30.86 -0.11 -1.68
CA GLU A 314 -32.13 -0.70 -1.24
C GLU A 314 -32.97 -1.19 -2.43
N ARG A 315 -32.98 -0.47 -3.57
CA ARG A 315 -33.59 -0.94 -4.82
C ARG A 315 -32.96 -2.25 -5.30
N LEU A 316 -31.62 -2.31 -5.36
CA LEU A 316 -30.88 -3.51 -5.78
C LEU A 316 -31.10 -4.69 -4.81
N ARG A 317 -31.15 -4.45 -3.49
CA ARG A 317 -31.51 -5.47 -2.49
C ARG A 317 -32.95 -5.95 -2.64
N SER A 318 -33.90 -5.05 -2.92
CA SER A 318 -35.30 -5.42 -3.17
C SER A 318 -35.46 -6.22 -4.46
N GLU A 319 -34.67 -5.95 -5.50
CA GLU A 319 -34.67 -6.72 -6.75
C GLU A 319 -34.02 -8.09 -6.56
N GLN A 320 -32.91 -8.17 -5.82
CA GLN A 320 -32.22 -9.42 -5.48
C GLN A 320 -33.09 -10.35 -4.61
N THR A 321 -33.76 -9.80 -3.59
CA THR A 321 -34.69 -10.56 -2.73
C THR A 321 -36.02 -10.89 -3.42
N GLY A 322 -36.47 -10.05 -4.35
CA GLY A 322 -37.60 -10.35 -5.24
C GLY A 322 -37.33 -11.55 -6.16
N SER A 323 -36.09 -11.68 -6.66
CA SER A 323 -35.67 -12.79 -7.53
C SER A 323 -35.55 -14.13 -6.77
N GLN A 324 -35.07 -14.12 -5.52
CA GLN A 324 -34.89 -15.35 -4.74
C GLN A 324 -36.18 -15.98 -4.16
N ARG A 325 -37.32 -15.26 -4.13
CA ARG A 325 -38.60 -15.85 -3.67
C ARG A 325 -39.30 -16.75 -4.70
N GLY A 326 -38.66 -17.01 -5.85
CA GLY A 326 -39.19 -17.82 -6.94
C GLY A 326 -38.84 -19.32 -6.92
N SER A 327 -38.12 -19.84 -5.94
CA SER A 327 -37.81 -21.29 -5.88
C SER A 327 -37.56 -21.82 -4.47
N THR A 328 -38.57 -22.41 -3.84
CA THR A 328 -38.38 -23.32 -2.70
C THR A 328 -39.60 -24.24 -2.49
N GLY A 329 -39.45 -25.51 -2.88
CA GLY A 329 -40.21 -26.63 -2.33
C GLY A 329 -41.61 -26.94 -2.91
N SER A 330 -41.71 -28.01 -3.71
CA SER A 330 -42.24 -29.29 -3.21
C SER A 330 -42.11 -30.42 -4.25
N ASN A 331 -42.19 -31.65 -3.76
CA ASN A 331 -41.90 -32.90 -4.46
C ASN A 331 -43.19 -33.56 -5.01
N GLU A 332 -43.02 -34.68 -5.72
CA GLU A 332 -44.01 -35.72 -6.07
C GLU A 332 -44.85 -35.61 -7.38
N HIS A 333 -44.53 -36.54 -8.29
CA HIS A 333 -45.42 -37.37 -9.12
C HIS A 333 -46.66 -36.78 -9.83
N SER A 334 -46.64 -36.75 -11.17
CA SER A 334 -47.53 -37.52 -12.10
C SER A 334 -47.77 -36.83 -13.46
N GLU A 335 -47.61 -37.57 -14.55
CA GLU A 335 -48.25 -37.30 -15.86
C GLU A 335 -49.79 -37.46 -15.76
N PRO A 336 -50.64 -36.77 -16.56
CA PRO A 336 -50.80 -37.09 -18.00
C PRO A 336 -51.21 -35.96 -18.99
N THR A 337 -50.54 -35.99 -20.16
CA THR A 337 -51.13 -35.98 -21.53
C THR A 337 -52.21 -34.95 -21.96
N SER A 338 -51.86 -34.12 -22.97
CA SER A 338 -52.56 -33.98 -24.29
C SER A 338 -53.39 -32.73 -24.71
N ILE A 339 -53.21 -32.37 -26.00
CA ILE A 339 -54.11 -31.70 -26.99
C ILE A 339 -54.23 -30.15 -27.08
N ARG A 340 -53.75 -29.61 -28.23
CA ARG A 340 -54.12 -28.39 -29.03
C ARG A 340 -54.24 -27.01 -28.31
N GLY A 341 -53.85 -25.90 -28.93
CA GLY A 341 -53.15 -25.69 -30.21
C GLY A 341 -53.36 -24.29 -30.82
N SER A 342 -52.35 -23.82 -31.58
CA SER A 342 -52.40 -22.77 -32.63
C SER A 342 -53.04 -21.40 -32.32
N ARG A 343 -52.20 -20.36 -32.14
CA ARG A 343 -52.01 -19.26 -33.12
C ARG A 343 -51.00 -18.19 -32.66
N ASP A 344 -49.91 -18.08 -33.41
CA ASP A 344 -49.10 -16.85 -33.55
C ASP A 344 -49.90 -15.78 -34.35
N PRO A 345 -49.64 -14.46 -34.22
CA PRO A 345 -48.39 -13.91 -34.75
C PRO A 345 -47.71 -12.73 -34.00
N LYS A 346 -46.38 -12.81 -33.95
CA LYS A 346 -45.39 -11.73 -34.26
C LYS A 346 -44.99 -10.69 -33.19
N ARG A 347 -43.72 -10.85 -32.75
CA ARG A 347 -42.57 -9.88 -32.81
C ARG A 347 -42.63 -8.62 -31.91
N ARG A 348 -41.57 -8.19 -31.21
CA ARG A 348 -40.10 -8.48 -31.13
C ARG A 348 -39.62 -8.08 -29.71
N HIS A 349 -38.43 -8.39 -29.20
CA HIS A 349 -37.47 -9.50 -29.35
C HIS A 349 -36.36 -9.23 -28.30
N ASN A 350 -36.29 -10.05 -27.26
CA ASN A 350 -35.24 -10.01 -26.24
C ASN A 350 -34.58 -11.39 -26.16
N GLN A 351 -33.25 -11.45 -26.31
CA GLN A 351 -32.35 -12.61 -26.17
C GLN A 351 -30.95 -11.99 -25.94
N GLN A 352 -30.11 -12.33 -24.96
CA GLN A 352 -30.11 -13.36 -23.92
C GLN A 352 -30.39 -14.79 -24.41
N LEU A 353 -29.32 -15.53 -24.66
CA LEU A 353 -29.30 -16.99 -24.73
C LEU A 353 -28.05 -17.52 -24.05
N GLU A 354 -28.21 -18.66 -23.38
CA GLU A 354 -27.13 -19.41 -22.74
C GLU A 354 -26.36 -20.28 -23.74
N ILE A 355 -25.13 -20.61 -23.33
CA ILE A 355 -24.50 -21.95 -23.37
C ILE A 355 -25.28 -23.02 -24.17
N THR A 356 -24.69 -23.50 -25.26
CA THR A 356 -24.44 -24.94 -25.52
C THR A 356 -23.65 -25.14 -26.81
N HIS A 357 -23.04 -26.34 -26.93
CA HIS A 357 -22.57 -27.00 -28.16
C HIS A 357 -21.10 -26.77 -28.57
N GLU A 358 -20.20 -27.59 -28.03
CA GLU A 358 -18.95 -27.96 -28.70
C GLU A 358 -19.23 -28.79 -29.96
N GLY A 359 -18.45 -28.60 -31.03
CA GLY A 359 -18.64 -29.37 -32.27
C GLY A 359 -17.80 -28.90 -33.45
N ASP A 360 -16.58 -29.43 -33.54
CA ASP A 360 -15.80 -29.69 -34.77
C ASP A 360 -15.34 -28.55 -35.72
N ASN A 361 -14.03 -28.28 -35.61
CA ASN A 361 -13.03 -28.52 -36.66
C ASN A 361 -13.17 -27.93 -38.08
N GLN A 362 -12.14 -27.14 -38.43
CA GLN A 362 -11.53 -26.92 -39.75
C GLN A 362 -12.15 -25.88 -40.73
N ALA A 363 -11.62 -24.66 -40.55
CA ALA A 363 -10.93 -23.86 -41.58
C ALA A 363 -11.73 -23.10 -42.66
N SER A 364 -11.58 -21.76 -42.63
CA SER A 364 -11.37 -20.97 -43.83
C SER A 364 -10.40 -19.81 -43.56
N ALA A 365 -9.34 -19.71 -44.37
CA ALA A 365 -8.17 -18.87 -44.13
C ALA A 365 -8.36 -17.37 -44.44
N ASN A 366 -9.48 -16.78 -43.99
CA ASN A 366 -9.80 -15.35 -44.13
C ASN A 366 -10.26 -14.70 -42.81
N GLY A 367 -9.99 -15.35 -41.66
CA GLY A 367 -10.48 -14.92 -40.33
C GLY A 367 -9.73 -13.75 -39.67
N ALA A 368 -8.60 -13.29 -40.23
CA ALA A 368 -7.73 -12.28 -39.59
C ALA A 368 -8.45 -10.95 -39.28
N ASN A 369 -9.49 -10.59 -40.03
CA ASN A 369 -10.18 -9.30 -39.89
C ASN A 369 -11.30 -9.28 -38.83
N ASN A 370 -11.62 -10.41 -38.19
CA ASN A 370 -12.70 -10.53 -37.21
C ASN A 370 -12.22 -10.79 -35.76
N LEU A 371 -10.92 -10.76 -35.51
CA LEU A 371 -10.35 -10.79 -34.16
C LEU A 371 -10.43 -9.38 -33.58
N TRP A 372 -11.18 -9.21 -32.48
CA TRP A 372 -11.25 -7.97 -31.70
C TRP A 372 -10.44 -8.14 -30.42
N CYS A 373 -9.61 -7.14 -30.10
CA CYS A 373 -8.76 -7.13 -28.92
C CYS A 373 -9.31 -6.17 -27.87
N GLU A 374 -9.77 -6.71 -26.74
CA GLU A 374 -10.36 -5.93 -25.63
C GLU A 374 -9.34 -5.02 -24.93
N ILE A 375 -8.03 -5.28 -25.08
CA ILE A 375 -6.96 -4.53 -24.39
C ILE A 375 -6.67 -3.17 -25.07
N CYS A 376 -6.96 -3.05 -26.37
CA CYS A 376 -6.67 -1.84 -27.14
C CYS A 376 -7.83 -1.40 -28.06
N ASP A 377 -9.02 -1.97 -27.86
CA ASP A 377 -10.27 -1.68 -28.59
C ASP A 377 -10.13 -1.67 -30.12
N SER A 378 -9.31 -2.57 -30.68
CA SER A 378 -9.05 -2.62 -32.12
C SER A 378 -9.27 -4.00 -32.73
N HIS A 379 -9.49 -4.03 -34.04
CA HIS A 379 -9.72 -5.25 -34.81
C HIS A 379 -8.48 -5.59 -35.63
N GLY A 380 -8.29 -6.89 -35.91
CA GLY A 380 -7.18 -7.41 -36.72
C GLY A 380 -6.12 -8.20 -35.95
N HIS A 381 -6.25 -8.33 -34.63
CA HIS A 381 -5.41 -9.17 -33.79
C HIS A 381 -6.16 -9.66 -32.55
N ASP A 382 -5.66 -10.74 -31.95
CA ASP A 382 -6.15 -11.30 -30.70
C ASP A 382 -5.37 -10.73 -29.50
N ILE A 383 -5.89 -10.85 -28.28
CA ILE A 383 -5.26 -10.44 -27.02
C ILE A 383 -3.79 -10.91 -26.94
N LEU A 384 -3.51 -12.15 -27.32
CA LEU A 384 -2.16 -12.74 -27.30
C LEU A 384 -1.21 -12.19 -28.37
N THR A 385 -1.73 -11.45 -29.35
CA THR A 385 -0.96 -10.74 -30.39
C THR A 385 -1.03 -9.22 -30.22
N CYS A 386 -1.52 -8.73 -29.08
CA CYS A 386 -1.64 -7.31 -28.80
C CYS A 386 -0.28 -6.65 -28.49
N THR A 387 0.30 -6.01 -29.51
CA THR A 387 1.52 -5.19 -29.36
C THR A 387 1.34 -4.01 -28.40
N SER A 388 0.10 -3.63 -28.05
CA SER A 388 -0.17 -2.54 -27.10
C SER A 388 0.14 -2.91 -25.63
N MET A 389 0.30 -4.19 -25.30
CA MET A 389 0.73 -4.62 -23.96
C MET A 389 2.26 -4.83 -23.87
N PHE A 390 2.91 -5.08 -24.99
CA PHE A 390 4.38 -5.23 -25.11
C PHE A 390 5.00 -3.97 -25.72
N GLY A 391 4.93 -2.88 -24.97
CA GLY A 391 5.44 -1.57 -25.40
C GLY A 391 6.97 -1.44 -25.26
N ASP A 392 7.69 -1.62 -26.36
CA ASP A 392 9.08 -1.17 -26.50
C ASP A 392 9.13 0.37 -26.59
N PRO A 393 10.03 1.09 -25.87
CA PRO A 393 10.03 2.55 -25.80
C PRO A 393 10.71 3.20 -27.02
N ALA A 394 10.22 2.91 -28.23
CA ALA A 394 10.76 3.46 -29.47
C ALA A 394 9.66 3.85 -30.48
N ARG A 395 9.47 5.16 -30.64
CA ARG A 395 8.63 5.87 -31.63
C ARG A 395 7.14 6.02 -31.31
N GLN A 396 6.82 7.12 -30.61
CA GLN A 396 5.77 8.01 -31.13
C GLN A 396 6.14 9.48 -30.93
N GLY A 397 5.93 10.27 -31.97
CA GLY A 397 6.05 11.71 -31.94
C GLY A 397 5.58 12.31 -33.25
N SER A 398 4.51 13.11 -33.21
CA SER A 398 4.43 14.46 -33.79
C SER A 398 2.99 14.96 -33.98
N SER A 399 2.61 15.94 -33.16
CA SER A 399 1.75 17.11 -33.45
C SER A 399 1.50 17.80 -32.10
N GLN A 400 1.64 19.12 -31.92
CA GLN A 400 2.10 20.21 -32.80
C GLN A 400 2.60 21.35 -31.90
N GLU A 401 3.65 22.09 -32.32
CA GLU A 401 3.89 23.54 -32.06
C GLU A 401 4.05 24.05 -30.58
N GLU A 402 4.90 25.04 -30.22
CA GLU A 402 5.71 26.02 -30.97
C GLU A 402 6.94 26.55 -30.15
N GLN A 403 8.03 26.90 -30.87
CA GLN A 403 9.05 27.95 -30.62
C GLN A 403 9.68 28.24 -29.22
N LYS A 404 11.01 28.06 -29.09
CA LYS A 404 11.98 29.19 -29.07
C LYS A 404 13.46 28.81 -29.29
N GLU A 405 14.26 29.80 -29.70
CA GLU A 405 15.65 29.68 -30.24
C GLU A 405 16.77 29.54 -29.20
N GLY A 406 17.94 29.01 -29.62
CA GLY A 406 19.22 29.10 -28.90
C GLY A 406 20.39 28.40 -29.61
N SER A 407 21.33 29.17 -30.18
CA SER A 407 22.43 28.68 -31.05
C SER A 407 23.60 27.99 -30.30
N PRO A 408 24.46 27.15 -30.94
CA PRO A 408 25.35 26.20 -30.27
C PRO A 408 26.82 26.65 -30.16
N ARG A 409 27.64 25.98 -29.31
CA ARG A 409 29.00 25.48 -29.67
C ARG A 409 29.83 24.80 -28.54
N THR A 410 30.36 23.62 -28.86
CA THR A 410 31.72 23.07 -28.62
C THR A 410 32.61 23.58 -27.47
N GLY A 411 33.24 22.66 -26.72
CA GLY A 411 34.48 22.93 -25.97
C GLY A 411 34.97 21.73 -25.14
N ARG A 412 36.29 21.43 -25.18
CA ARG A 412 36.94 20.29 -24.51
C ARG A 412 38.09 20.81 -23.63
N ASP A 413 38.35 20.13 -22.51
CA ASP A 413 39.53 20.24 -21.62
C ASP A 413 39.84 21.59 -20.94
N VAL A 414 40.13 21.55 -19.62
CA VAL A 414 41.37 22.06 -18.98
C VAL A 414 41.43 21.50 -17.55
N VAL A 415 42.60 20.97 -17.17
CA VAL A 415 42.98 20.54 -15.81
C VAL A 415 44.29 21.26 -15.44
N LYS A 416 44.45 21.75 -14.20
CA LYS A 416 45.71 22.16 -13.48
C LYS A 416 45.33 23.02 -12.23
N GLU A 417 46.06 23.13 -11.12
CA GLU A 417 47.23 22.40 -10.56
C GLU A 417 47.60 22.90 -9.14
N GLY A 418 47.89 21.97 -8.21
CA GLY A 418 48.87 22.12 -7.10
C GLY A 418 48.61 23.10 -5.93
N LEU A 419 49.37 23.07 -4.81
CA LEU A 419 50.24 22.04 -4.22
C LEU A 419 50.78 22.50 -2.83
N LYS A 420 50.88 21.60 -1.83
CA LYS A 420 51.65 21.62 -0.53
C LYS A 420 51.05 20.52 0.37
N GLY A 421 51.72 19.54 1.00
CA GLY A 421 53.15 19.24 1.30
C GLY A 421 53.53 19.71 2.73
N LEU A 422 54.09 18.93 3.69
CA LEU A 422 54.63 17.55 3.78
C LEU A 422 54.71 17.03 5.26
N SER A 423 54.84 15.70 5.49
CA SER A 423 55.56 14.95 6.58
C SER A 423 55.16 14.92 8.10
N VAL A 424 54.63 13.76 8.58
CA VAL A 424 55.14 12.72 9.58
C VAL A 424 56.28 13.10 10.59
N PRO A 425 56.46 12.56 11.86
CA PRO A 425 55.83 11.42 12.64
C PRO A 425 55.42 11.68 14.15
N SER A 426 55.02 10.60 14.86
CA SER A 426 54.66 10.42 16.30
C SER A 426 55.79 10.63 17.36
N PRO A 427 55.47 10.81 18.66
CA PRO A 427 55.88 9.81 19.68
C PRO A 427 54.96 9.56 20.92
N HIS A 428 54.90 8.27 21.32
CA HIS A 428 54.83 7.61 22.65
C HIS A 428 54.37 8.26 24.00
N ALA A 429 53.62 7.42 24.77
CA ALA A 429 53.70 7.12 26.23
C ALA A 429 53.27 8.21 27.27
N ASP A 430 52.80 7.91 28.50
CA ASP A 430 52.57 6.65 29.24
C ASP A 430 51.50 6.80 30.37
N ASP A 431 51.31 5.76 31.20
CA ASP A 431 50.74 5.73 32.58
C ASP A 431 49.20 5.66 32.88
N ARG A 432 48.75 4.39 33.07
CA ARG A 432 48.17 3.80 34.31
C ARG A 432 47.10 4.53 35.17
N VAL A 433 46.03 3.81 35.54
CA VAL A 433 45.71 3.22 36.89
C VAL A 433 44.51 2.25 36.78
N ALA A 434 44.32 1.35 37.76
CA ALA A 434 43.49 0.12 37.72
C ALA A 434 42.10 0.22 38.43
N PRO A 435 41.22 -0.82 38.36
CA PRO A 435 39.79 -0.75 38.73
C PRO A 435 39.44 -1.30 40.13
N LEU A 436 38.15 -1.25 40.52
CA LEU A 436 37.60 -1.83 41.76
C LEU A 436 36.32 -2.67 41.53
N SER A 437 36.36 -3.93 41.97
CA SER A 437 35.19 -4.81 42.26
C SER A 437 34.93 -4.83 43.79
N PRO A 438 33.89 -5.50 44.39
CA PRO A 438 33.80 -6.98 44.48
C PRO A 438 32.39 -7.64 44.74
N GLY A 439 32.28 -8.98 44.71
CA GLY A 439 31.15 -9.74 45.30
C GLY A 439 31.03 -11.24 44.89
N ILE A 440 31.32 -12.18 45.80
CA ILE A 440 31.59 -13.64 45.59
C ILE A 440 31.30 -14.41 46.92
N PRO A 441 31.03 -15.76 47.06
CA PRO A 441 30.75 -16.89 46.13
C PRO A 441 29.48 -17.76 46.46
N ARG A 442 29.13 -18.80 45.64
CA ARG A 442 29.07 -20.25 46.03
C ARG A 442 28.65 -21.24 44.91
N SER A 443 29.23 -22.44 44.95
CA SER A 443 28.94 -23.65 44.13
C SER A 443 28.29 -24.75 45.02
N ALA A 444 27.76 -25.91 44.58
CA ALA A 444 27.94 -26.78 43.39
C ALA A 444 26.66 -27.68 43.18
N PRO A 445 26.70 -28.90 42.57
CA PRO A 445 26.77 -29.21 41.12
C PRO A 445 25.62 -30.12 40.60
N SER A 446 25.45 -30.27 39.27
CA SER A 446 25.33 -31.58 38.54
C SER A 446 24.60 -31.55 37.16
N THR A 447 24.94 -32.53 36.32
CA THR A 447 24.34 -32.96 35.03
C THR A 447 24.60 -32.11 33.75
N PRO A 448 25.08 -32.72 32.66
CA PRO A 448 25.13 -32.08 31.34
C PRO A 448 23.78 -32.19 30.63
N ARG A 449 23.28 -31.08 30.08
CA ARG A 449 22.16 -31.08 29.12
C ARG A 449 22.67 -30.75 27.72
N ILE A 450 22.16 -31.50 26.76
CA ILE A 450 22.43 -31.36 25.33
C ILE A 450 22.05 -29.93 24.89
N PRO A 451 22.88 -29.21 24.12
CA PRO A 451 22.50 -27.91 23.57
C PRO A 451 21.34 -28.10 22.58
N ARG A 452 20.19 -27.50 22.89
CA ARG A 452 19.14 -27.31 21.88
C ARG A 452 19.61 -26.20 20.94
N VAL A 453 19.76 -26.54 19.67
CA VAL A 453 19.88 -25.54 18.59
C VAL A 453 18.58 -24.73 18.59
N PRO A 454 18.62 -23.39 18.74
CA PRO A 454 17.45 -22.56 18.49
C PRO A 454 17.06 -22.69 17.02
N MET A 455 15.78 -22.93 16.73
CA MET A 455 15.30 -22.88 15.35
C MET A 455 15.51 -21.44 14.83
N PRO A 456 16.07 -21.24 13.62
CA PRO A 456 16.28 -19.90 13.09
C PRO A 456 14.95 -19.18 12.94
N ASN A 457 14.91 -17.91 13.35
CA ASN A 457 13.76 -17.05 13.14
C ASN A 457 13.68 -16.73 11.63
N PRO A 458 12.58 -17.00 10.92
CA PRO A 458 12.53 -16.83 9.45
C PRO A 458 12.69 -15.38 8.97
N MET A 459 12.55 -14.41 9.88
CA MET A 459 12.74 -12.97 9.62
C MET A 459 14.19 -12.49 9.81
N ASP A 460 15.15 -13.39 10.09
CA ASP A 460 16.55 -13.05 10.43
C ASP A 460 17.54 -13.43 9.30
N GLN A 461 17.05 -13.50 8.05
CA GLN A 461 17.88 -13.71 6.87
C GLN A 461 18.48 -12.39 6.40
N GLY A 462 19.61 -12.02 6.99
CA GLY A 462 20.29 -10.76 6.72
C GLY A 462 20.71 -10.54 5.26
N LEU A 463 20.87 -9.26 4.91
CA LEU A 463 21.25 -8.73 3.61
C LEU A 463 22.44 -9.47 2.96
N VAL A 464 22.30 -9.85 1.69
CA VAL A 464 23.33 -10.55 0.91
C VAL A 464 23.71 -9.76 -0.34
N ALA A 465 25.00 -9.53 -0.54
CA ALA A 465 25.56 -8.88 -1.73
C ALA A 465 25.53 -9.80 -2.96
N GLY A 466 25.36 -9.22 -4.15
CA GLY A 466 25.35 -9.98 -5.41
C GLY A 466 26.74 -10.52 -5.83
N LYS A 467 26.74 -11.65 -6.54
CA LYS A 467 27.91 -12.47 -6.95
C LYS A 467 28.94 -11.68 -7.80
N ALA A 468 28.47 -10.81 -8.68
CA ALA A 468 29.23 -10.01 -9.64
C ALA A 468 29.30 -8.52 -9.27
N THR A 469 28.27 -7.97 -8.61
CA THR A 469 28.29 -6.56 -8.16
C THR A 469 29.04 -6.36 -6.85
N GLY A 470 28.97 -7.31 -5.91
CA GLY A 470 29.57 -7.19 -4.58
C GLY A 470 28.99 -6.07 -3.71
N VAL A 471 27.89 -5.47 -4.14
CA VAL A 471 27.17 -4.39 -3.44
C VAL A 471 25.88 -4.96 -2.86
N ILE A 472 25.51 -4.49 -1.67
CA ILE A 472 24.22 -4.76 -1.04
C ILE A 472 23.26 -3.64 -1.46
N ASP A 473 22.18 -3.99 -2.13
CA ASP A 473 21.09 -3.08 -2.47
C ASP A 473 19.82 -3.47 -1.70
N GLU A 474 19.52 -2.72 -0.65
CA GLU A 474 18.36 -2.93 0.24
C GLU A 474 17.00 -2.82 -0.50
N THR A 475 16.98 -2.35 -1.76
CA THR A 475 15.76 -2.25 -2.57
C THR A 475 15.52 -3.46 -3.48
N LYS A 476 16.43 -4.44 -3.50
CA LYS A 476 16.41 -5.58 -4.43
C LYS A 476 16.28 -6.91 -3.70
N TRP A 477 15.36 -7.75 -4.17
CA TRP A 477 15.07 -9.08 -3.62
C TRP A 477 15.33 -10.17 -4.66
N CYS A 478 15.91 -11.28 -4.20
CA CYS A 478 16.33 -12.40 -5.04
C CYS A 478 15.37 -13.58 -4.95
N ALA A 479 14.64 -13.85 -6.04
CA ALA A 479 13.71 -14.98 -6.15
C ALA A 479 14.36 -16.38 -6.11
N LEU A 480 15.69 -16.49 -6.24
CA LEU A 480 16.40 -17.79 -6.20
C LEU A 480 16.82 -18.21 -4.78
N CYS A 481 17.09 -17.26 -3.88
CA CYS A 481 17.49 -17.57 -2.50
C CYS A 481 16.60 -16.91 -1.43
N GLU A 482 15.53 -16.22 -1.85
CA GLU A 482 14.53 -15.55 -1.03
C GLU A 482 15.06 -14.43 -0.12
N ARG A 483 16.20 -13.81 -0.48
CA ARG A 483 16.88 -12.77 0.33
C ARG A 483 16.96 -11.41 -0.35
N ASP A 484 16.97 -10.38 0.49
CA ASP A 484 17.24 -8.99 0.11
C ASP A 484 18.75 -8.72 -0.08
N GLY A 485 19.05 -7.73 -0.91
CA GLY A 485 20.40 -7.24 -1.19
C GLY A 485 20.89 -7.40 -2.63
N HIS A 486 20.21 -8.23 -3.46
CA HIS A 486 20.61 -8.52 -4.84
C HIS A 486 19.43 -9.04 -5.69
N GLU A 487 19.61 -9.07 -7.03
CA GLU A 487 18.64 -9.63 -7.99
C GLU A 487 18.91 -11.13 -8.27
N SER A 488 17.91 -11.84 -8.79
CA SER A 488 18.03 -13.26 -9.19
C SER A 488 19.18 -13.52 -10.18
N VAL A 489 19.45 -12.60 -11.09
CA VAL A 489 20.58 -12.68 -12.05
C VAL A 489 21.97 -12.50 -11.42
N ASP A 490 22.04 -12.10 -10.15
CA ASP A 490 23.28 -11.88 -9.41
C ASP A 490 23.33 -12.72 -8.11
N CYS A 491 22.59 -13.84 -8.08
CA CYS A 491 22.46 -14.70 -6.91
C CYS A 491 23.79 -15.42 -6.58
N PRO A 492 24.39 -15.22 -5.38
CA PRO A 492 25.59 -15.96 -4.99
C PRO A 492 25.33 -17.44 -4.66
N PHE A 493 24.06 -17.85 -4.55
CA PHE A 493 23.62 -19.23 -4.27
C PHE A 493 23.01 -19.93 -5.50
N GLU A 494 23.23 -19.40 -6.71
CA GLU A 494 22.74 -19.98 -7.98
C GLU A 494 23.21 -21.43 -8.21
N GLU A 495 24.34 -21.85 -7.64
CA GLU A 495 24.92 -23.19 -7.80
C GLU A 495 24.41 -24.22 -6.77
N ASP A 496 23.61 -23.79 -5.77
CA ASP A 496 23.13 -24.65 -4.67
C ASP A 496 21.71 -25.23 -4.92
N PHE A 497 21.13 -24.97 -6.10
CA PHE A 497 19.80 -25.41 -6.56
C PHE A 497 19.87 -26.08 -7.95
#